data_AF-A0A954RNM8-F1
#
_entry.id   AF-A0A954RNM8-F1
#
_cell.length_a   1.000
_cell.length_b   1.000
_cell.length_c   1.000
_cell.angle_alpha   90.00
_cell.angle_beta   90.00
_cell.angle_gamma   90.00
#
_symmetry.space_group_name_H-M   'P 1'
#
loop_
_entity.id
_entity.type
_entity.pdbx_description
1 polymer ?
#
loop_
_entity_poly.entity_id
_entity_poly.type
_entity_poly.pdbx_seq_one_letter_code
_entity_poly.pdbx_strand_id
1 'polypeptide(L)'
;ESLALRYRMVLDWLESLTGGTLSRIHIVGGGSQNRQLCQMTASACDRPVLAGPVEATAIGNVVMQAISRGTLGSIAEARDLIRASFPLVEYSPKEVAPWDNAFERFCEIVK
;
A
#
# COMPACT_ATOMS: atom_id res chain seq x y z
N GLU A 1 -13.60 4.40 7.98
CA GLU A 1 -13.39 2.96 8.23
C GLU A 1 -13.77 2.09 7.03
N SER A 2 -14.93 2.30 6.39
CA SER A 2 -15.41 1.53 5.22
C SER A 2 -14.38 1.33 4.10
N LEU A 3 -13.54 2.34 3.80
CA LEU A 3 -12.48 2.21 2.81
C LEU A 3 -11.37 1.22 3.22
N ALA A 4 -10.95 1.22 4.49
CA ALA A 4 -9.97 0.26 4.99
C ALA A 4 -10.53 -1.18 4.99
N LEU A 5 -11.81 -1.33 5.35
CA LEU A 5 -12.52 -2.61 5.28
C LEU A 5 -12.68 -3.09 3.82
N ARG A 6 -12.92 -2.17 2.88
CA ARG A 6 -12.91 -2.49 1.46
C ARG A 6 -11.52 -2.94 0.98
N TYR A 7 -10.44 -2.34 1.48
CA TYR A 7 -9.08 -2.81 1.16
C TYR A 7 -8.83 -4.22 1.69
N ARG A 8 -9.27 -4.55 2.92
CA ARG A 8 -9.22 -5.92 3.44
C ARG A 8 -9.97 -6.89 2.53
N MET A 9 -11.20 -6.57 2.13
CA MET A 9 -11.98 -7.40 1.21
C MET A 9 -11.23 -7.69 -0.11
N VAL A 10 -10.62 -6.66 -0.70
CA VAL A 10 -9.85 -6.80 -1.94
C VAL A 10 -8.55 -7.58 -1.70
N LEU A 11 -7.89 -7.38 -0.56
CA LEU A 11 -6.70 -8.14 -0.17
C LEU A 11 -7.02 -9.64 -0.09
N ASP A 12 -8.09 -10.01 0.62
CA ASP A 12 -8.54 -11.40 0.76
C ASP A 12 -8.84 -12.03 -0.60
N TRP A 13 -9.47 -11.28 -1.52
CA TRP A 13 -9.69 -11.74 -2.89
C TRP A 13 -8.39 -11.94 -3.67
N LEU A 14 -7.43 -11.02 -3.56
CA LEU A 14 -6.14 -11.15 -4.23
C LEU A 14 -5.36 -12.36 -3.71
N GLU A 15 -5.33 -12.59 -2.40
CA GLU A 15 -4.67 -13.75 -1.81
C GLU A 15 -5.36 -15.06 -2.25
N SER A 16 -6.71 -15.09 -2.30
CA SER A 16 -7.46 -16.23 -2.81
C SER A 16 -7.18 -16.52 -4.30
N LEU A 17 -7.01 -15.48 -5.13
CA LEU A 17 -6.76 -15.63 -6.57
C LEU A 17 -5.31 -16.01 -6.88
N THR A 18 -4.36 -15.52 -6.08
CA THR A 18 -2.94 -15.75 -6.29
C THR A 18 -2.41 -16.97 -5.54
N GLY A 19 -3.17 -17.50 -4.56
CA GLY A 19 -2.79 -18.65 -3.75
C GLY A 19 -1.68 -18.37 -2.74
N GLY A 20 -1.40 -17.10 -2.46
CA GLY A 20 -0.29 -16.70 -1.59
C GLY A 20 -0.60 -15.48 -0.75
N THR A 21 0.12 -15.35 0.36
CA THR A 21 -0.01 -14.22 1.29
C THR A 21 0.71 -12.99 0.74
N LEU A 22 0.01 -11.87 0.66
CA LEU A 22 0.58 -10.57 0.32
C LEU A 22 1.13 -9.92 1.59
N SER A 23 2.45 -9.80 1.69
CA SER A 23 3.13 -9.48 2.95
C SER A 23 3.03 -8.01 3.38
N ARG A 24 2.68 -7.08 2.48
CA ARG A 24 2.57 -5.65 2.79
C ARG A 24 1.74 -4.88 1.77
N ILE A 25 1.31 -3.68 2.16
CA ILE A 25 0.57 -2.75 1.31
C ILE A 25 1.40 -1.49 1.09
N HIS A 26 1.53 -1.06 -0.17
CA HIS A 26 2.11 0.24 -0.50
C HIS A 26 1.00 1.23 -0.86
N ILE A 27 0.87 2.30 -0.08
CA ILE A 27 -0.03 3.41 -0.41
C ILE A 27 0.82 4.55 -0.96
N VAL A 28 0.57 4.90 -2.22
CA VAL A 28 1.22 6.03 -2.92
C VAL A 28 0.20 7.12 -3.23
N GLY A 29 0.63 8.24 -3.80
CA GLY A 29 -0.32 9.31 -4.16
C GLY A 29 -0.70 10.20 -2.98
N GLY A 30 -1.68 11.09 -3.20
CA GLY A 30 -2.25 11.93 -2.14
C GLY A 30 -2.82 11.13 -0.97
N GLY A 31 -3.34 9.91 -1.22
CA GLY A 31 -3.87 9.02 -0.17
C GLY A 31 -2.83 8.61 0.88
N SER A 32 -1.55 8.58 0.52
CA SER A 32 -0.44 8.26 1.43
C SER A 32 -0.24 9.29 2.54
N GLN A 33 -0.77 10.52 2.37
CA GLN A 33 -0.68 11.59 3.36
C GLN A 33 -1.73 11.45 4.47
N ASN A 34 -2.79 10.65 4.26
CA ASN A 34 -3.82 10.42 5.25
C ASN A 34 -3.36 9.38 6.27
N ARG A 35 -2.68 9.85 7.32
CA ARG A 35 -2.11 9.01 8.38
C ARG A 35 -3.14 8.10 9.05
N GLN A 36 -4.34 8.61 9.30
CA GLN A 36 -5.40 7.83 9.93
C GLN A 36 -5.85 6.69 9.01
N LEU A 37 -6.06 6.98 7.72
CA LEU A 37 -6.36 5.93 6.75
C LEU A 37 -5.24 4.90 6.65
N CYS A 38 -3.97 5.31 6.56
CA CYS A 38 -2.85 4.38 6.51
C CYS A 38 -2.80 3.45 7.74
N GLN A 39 -2.99 3.99 8.94
CA GLN A 39 -3.03 3.16 10.17
C GLN A 39 -4.26 2.25 10.20
N MET A 40 -5.44 2.75 9.82
CA MET A 40 -6.65 1.93 9.72
C MET A 40 -6.47 0.80 8.69
N THR A 41 -5.86 1.07 7.53
CA THR A 41 -5.56 0.06 6.52
C THR A 41 -4.59 -0.99 7.06
N ALA A 42 -3.51 -0.58 7.73
CA ALA A 42 -2.56 -1.53 8.31
C ALA A 42 -3.23 -2.48 9.32
N SER A 43 -4.12 -1.92 10.13
CA SER A 43 -4.82 -2.64 11.19
C SER A 43 -5.95 -3.53 10.65
N ALA A 44 -6.74 -3.01 9.72
CA ALA A 44 -7.85 -3.74 9.11
C ALA A 44 -7.38 -4.92 8.27
N CYS A 45 -6.31 -4.71 7.49
CA CYS A 45 -5.74 -5.73 6.62
C CYS A 45 -4.78 -6.68 7.34
N ASP A 46 -4.43 -6.41 8.59
CA ASP A 46 -3.35 -7.10 9.32
C ASP A 46 -2.05 -7.21 8.49
N ARG A 47 -1.65 -6.11 7.86
CA ARG A 47 -0.42 -6.01 7.06
C ARG A 47 0.28 -4.69 7.31
N PRO A 48 1.62 -4.66 7.31
CA PRO A 48 2.34 -3.39 7.34
C PRO A 48 2.01 -2.54 6.10
N VAL A 49 1.80 -1.25 6.31
CA VAL A 49 1.59 -0.27 5.24
C VAL A 49 2.83 0.61 5.11
N LEU A 50 3.38 0.70 3.90
CA LEU A 50 4.34 1.74 3.54
C LEU A 50 3.63 2.86 2.79
N ALA A 51 3.67 4.06 3.34
CA ALA A 51 3.07 5.25 2.76
C ALA A 51 4.14 6.14 2.09
N GLY A 52 3.90 6.47 0.83
CA GLY A 52 4.72 7.33 -0.01
C GLY A 52 5.40 6.58 -1.18
N PRO A 53 6.02 7.31 -2.12
CA PRO A 53 6.01 8.77 -2.23
C PRO A 53 4.65 9.31 -2.73
N VAL A 54 4.38 10.58 -2.44
CA VAL A 54 3.13 11.25 -2.88
C VAL A 54 3.08 11.31 -4.41
N GLU A 55 4.17 11.66 -5.07
CA GLU A 55 4.22 11.82 -6.53
C GLU A 55 4.70 10.56 -7.26
N ALA A 56 4.32 9.36 -6.78
CA ALA A 56 4.84 8.09 -7.31
C ALA A 56 4.68 7.92 -8.82
N THR A 57 3.58 8.38 -9.40
CA THR A 57 3.34 8.32 -10.86
C THR A 57 4.35 9.19 -11.62
N ALA A 58 4.58 10.42 -11.18
CA ALA A 58 5.53 11.33 -11.81
C ALA A 58 6.97 10.83 -11.65
N ILE A 59 7.33 10.36 -10.45
CA ILE A 59 8.64 9.76 -10.16
C ILE A 59 8.88 8.55 -11.07
N GLY A 60 7.89 7.65 -11.18
CA GLY A 60 7.93 6.48 -12.06
C GLY A 60 8.17 6.86 -13.53
N ASN A 61 7.50 7.91 -14.01
CA ASN A 61 7.69 8.41 -15.37
C ASN A 61 9.12 8.91 -15.61
N VAL A 62 9.64 9.74 -14.71
CA VAL A 62 11.00 10.30 -14.81
C VAL A 62 12.07 9.21 -14.79
N VAL A 63 11.97 8.23 -13.88
CA VAL A 63 12.98 7.16 -13.82
C VAL A 63 12.93 6.25 -15.05
N MET A 64 11.75 5.98 -15.62
CA MET A 64 11.67 5.21 -16.87
C MET A 64 12.29 5.96 -18.05
N GLN A 65 12.13 7.29 -18.11
CA GLN A 65 12.81 8.11 -19.10
C GLN A 65 14.33 8.11 -18.88
N ALA A 66 14.81 8.21 -17.64
CA ALA A 66 16.23 8.11 -17.31
C ALA A 66 16.84 6.75 -17.71
N ILE A 67 16.10 5.65 -17.51
CA ILE A 67 16.50 4.32 -17.99
C ILE A 67 16.60 4.31 -19.52
N SER A 68 15.58 4.82 -20.23
CA SER A 68 15.57 4.86 -21.70
C SER A 68 16.71 5.67 -22.32
N ARG A 69 17.24 6.65 -21.57
CA ARG A 69 18.38 7.50 -21.98
C ARG A 69 19.74 6.95 -21.52
N GLY A 70 19.77 5.79 -20.86
CA GLY A 70 20.99 5.19 -20.32
C GLY A 70 21.58 5.92 -19.11
N THR A 71 20.83 6.85 -18.49
CA THR A 71 21.25 7.52 -17.25
C THR A 71 21.14 6.60 -16.04
N LEU A 72 20.16 5.69 -16.05
CA LEU A 72 20.04 4.58 -15.12
C LEU A 72 20.15 3.27 -15.91
N GLY A 73 20.93 2.33 -15.40
CA GLY A 73 21.19 1.04 -16.05
C GLY A 73 20.11 0.00 -15.84
N SER A 74 19.23 0.15 -14.83
CA SER A 74 18.17 -0.84 -14.57
C SER A 74 17.00 -0.33 -13.73
N ILE A 75 15.91 -1.10 -13.72
CA ILE A 75 14.78 -0.89 -12.79
C ILE A 75 15.22 -1.07 -11.33
N ALA A 76 16.17 -1.97 -11.06
CA ALA A 76 16.68 -2.19 -9.70
C ALA A 76 17.39 -0.93 -9.18
N GLU A 77 18.28 -0.36 -9.98
CA GLU A 77 18.96 0.91 -9.69
C GLU A 77 17.96 2.06 -9.51
N ALA A 78 16.93 2.14 -10.36
CA ALA A 78 15.88 3.14 -10.21
C ALA A 78 15.13 3.00 -8.88
N ARG A 79 14.84 1.78 -8.42
CA ARG A 79 14.18 1.54 -7.12
C ARG A 79 15.07 1.94 -5.95
N ASP A 80 16.37 1.69 -6.03
CA ASP A 80 17.32 2.09 -4.99
C ASP A 80 17.47 3.61 -4.93
N LEU A 81 17.54 4.28 -6.08
CA LEU A 81 17.50 5.74 -6.16
C LEU A 81 16.23 6.31 -5.52
N ILE A 82 15.07 5.77 -5.86
CA ILE A 82 13.78 6.22 -5.28
C ILE A 82 13.80 6.05 -3.76
N ARG A 83 14.25 4.89 -3.26
CA ARG A 83 14.33 4.62 -1.82
C ARG A 83 15.26 5.59 -1.09
N ALA A 84 16.37 5.98 -1.71
CA ALA A 84 17.29 6.97 -1.15
C ALA A 84 16.77 8.42 -1.23
N SER A 85 15.86 8.71 -2.17
CA SER A 85 15.43 10.08 -2.48
C SER A 85 14.17 10.52 -1.72
N PHE A 86 13.28 9.57 -1.37
CA PHE A 86 11.98 9.90 -0.79
C PHE A 86 11.74 9.12 0.51
N PRO A 87 11.41 9.81 1.62
CA PRO A 87 11.07 9.13 2.86
C PRO A 87 9.77 8.35 2.72
N LEU A 88 9.74 7.18 3.33
CA LEU A 88 8.53 6.37 3.49
C LEU A 88 8.15 6.33 4.97
N VAL A 89 6.84 6.32 5.24
CA VAL A 89 6.33 6.12 6.59
C VAL A 89 5.75 4.71 6.69
N GLU A 90 6.24 3.93 7.65
CA GLU A 90 5.71 2.60 7.92
C GLU A 90 4.67 2.63 9.04
N TYR A 91 3.53 1.99 8.80
CA TYR A 91 2.47 1.76 9.78
C TYR A 91 2.35 0.26 10.01
N SER A 92 2.72 -0.19 11.20
CA SER A 92 2.46 -1.57 11.63
C SER A 92 1.00 -1.74 12.07
N PRO A 93 0.41 -2.94 11.92
CA PRO A 93 -0.93 -3.23 12.43
C PRO A 93 -1.04 -2.93 13.93
N LYS A 94 -2.17 -2.37 14.36
CA LYS A 94 -2.50 -2.10 15.77
C LYS A 94 -3.95 -2.47 16.03
N GLU A 95 -4.26 -3.03 17.19
CA GLU A 95 -5.65 -3.32 17.60
C GLU A 95 -6.45 -4.08 16.52
N VAL A 96 -5.93 -5.23 16.04
CA VAL A 96 -6.50 -5.99 14.91
C VAL A 96 -7.89 -6.58 15.22
N ALA A 97 -8.10 -7.10 16.43
CA ALA A 97 -9.33 -7.81 16.79
C ALA A 97 -10.64 -6.98 16.61
N PRO A 98 -10.69 -5.67 16.98
CA PRO A 98 -11.82 -4.81 16.60
C PRO A 98 -12.13 -4.76 15.10
N TRP A 99 -11.12 -4.85 14.23
CA TRP A 99 -11.30 -4.82 12.78
C TRP A 99 -11.91 -6.09 12.22
N ASP A 100 -11.70 -7.24 12.86
CA ASP A 100 -12.35 -8.50 12.47
C ASP A 100 -13.87 -8.40 12.64
N ASN A 101 -14.34 -7.98 13.81
CA ASN A 101 -15.76 -7.75 14.08
C ASN A 101 -16.36 -6.69 13.13
N ALA A 102 -15.62 -5.61 12.87
CA ALA A 102 -16.05 -4.57 11.95
C ALA A 102 -16.14 -5.09 10.49
N PHE A 103 -15.24 -5.99 10.10
CA PHE A 103 -15.24 -6.59 8.76
C PHE A 103 -16.40 -7.56 8.56
N GLU A 104 -16.70 -8.40 9.54
CA GLU A 104 -17.88 -9.28 9.50
C GLU A 104 -19.16 -8.47 9.28
N ARG A 105 -19.37 -7.41 10.09
CA ARG A 105 -20.51 -6.50 9.92
C ARG A 105 -20.50 -5.79 8.57
N PHE A 106 -19.33 -5.39 8.07
CA PHE A 106 -19.22 -4.76 6.76
C PHE A 106 -19.68 -5.71 5.65
N CYS A 107 -19.22 -6.95 5.66
CA CYS A 107 -19.62 -7.98 4.68
C CYS A 107 -21.14 -8.25 4.68
N GLU A 108 -21.84 -8.10 5.80
CA GLU A 108 -23.30 -8.20 5.84
C GLU A 108 -24.00 -7.04 5.14
N ILE A 109 -23.42 -5.83 5.19
CA ILE A 109 -23.99 -4.61 4.62
C ILE A 109 -23.74 -4.52 3.12
N VAL A 110 -22.57 -4.94 2.65
CA VAL A 110 -22.13 -4.75 1.25
C VAL A 110 -22.51 -5.91 0.34
N LYS A 111 -23.50 -6.72 0.74
CA LYS A 111 -24.08 -7.78 -0.08
C LYS A 111 -24.67 -7.24 -1.38
#